data_AF-A0A290HVL9-F1
#
_entry.id   AF-A0A290HVL9-F1
#
_cell.length_a   1.000
_cell.length_b   1.000
_cell.length_c   1.000
_cell.angle_alpha   90.00
_cell.angle_beta   90.00
_cell.angle_gamma   90.00
#
_symmetry.space_group_name_H-M   'P 1'
#
loop_
_entity.id
_entity.type
_entity.pdbx_description
1 polymer ?
#
loop_
_entity_poly.entity_id
_entity_poly.type
_entity_poly.pdbx_seq_one_letter_code
_entity_poly.pdbx_strand_id
1 'polypeptide(L)'
;MKRLLTAILLLHVSLFAETLVLEHFKTNVFAKADKKPVEVTVGLVFEGTDVKKNEHKVVDALNIVIGSYFAEDLVTSRGKELLKSTLITYAKKTHNLVIDSVYIQELTVKTNPTTQEIVDAIKKEGVFQQQQQQNSAPKQQYQSQPQLNLAPPLPKRSLIPEEKAVNF
;
A
#
# COMPACT_ATOMS: atom_id res chain seq x y z
N MET A 1 16.11 25.08 -59.83
CA MET A 1 16.59 23.74 -59.40
C MET A 1 17.26 23.74 -58.03
N LYS A 2 18.19 24.68 -57.73
CA LYS A 2 18.89 24.71 -56.41
C LYS A 2 17.95 24.75 -55.19
N ARG A 3 16.89 25.56 -55.24
CA ARG A 3 15.89 25.68 -54.14
C ARG A 3 15.06 24.42 -53.92
N LEU A 4 14.81 23.64 -54.99
CA LEU A 4 14.07 22.38 -54.89
C LEU A 4 14.94 21.28 -54.27
N LEU A 5 16.24 21.25 -54.61
CA LEU A 5 17.22 20.36 -53.98
C LEU A 5 17.37 20.64 -52.48
N THR A 6 17.36 21.91 -52.07
CA THR A 6 17.39 22.27 -50.63
C THR A 6 16.13 21.80 -49.91
N ALA A 7 14.96 21.93 -50.54
CA ALA A 7 13.69 21.45 -49.96
C ALA A 7 13.65 19.92 -49.82
N ILE A 8 14.18 19.18 -50.80
CA ILE A 8 14.28 17.71 -50.75
C ILE A 8 15.28 17.25 -49.68
N LEU A 9 16.42 17.94 -49.53
CA LEU A 9 17.42 17.65 -48.50
C LEU A 9 16.85 17.84 -47.07
N LEU A 10 16.03 18.88 -46.86
CA LEU A 10 15.42 19.17 -45.55
C LEU A 10 14.32 18.17 -45.17
N LEU A 11 13.72 17.49 -46.16
CA LEU A 11 12.64 16.51 -45.96
C LEU A 11 13.14 15.17 -45.39
N HIS A 12 14.47 14.92 -45.39
CA HIS A 12 15.06 13.68 -44.85
C HIS A 12 15.47 13.76 -43.38
N VAL A 13 15.29 14.91 -42.71
CA VAL A 13 15.75 15.12 -41.32
C VAL A 13 14.60 15.03 -40.30
N SER A 14 13.44 14.48 -40.66
CA SER A 14 12.39 14.18 -39.69
C SER A 14 12.77 12.95 -38.85
N LEU A 15 13.64 13.18 -37.87
CA LEU A 15 13.86 12.25 -36.75
C LEU A 15 12.59 12.27 -35.89
N PHE A 16 11.77 11.23 -36.04
CA PHE A 16 10.66 11.00 -35.13
C PHE A 16 11.19 10.33 -33.87
N ALA A 17 10.88 10.90 -32.70
CA ALA A 17 11.08 10.22 -31.43
C ALA A 17 10.17 8.98 -31.41
N GLU A 18 10.79 7.81 -31.28
CA GLU A 18 10.08 6.54 -31.11
C GLU A 18 9.75 6.35 -29.63
N THR A 19 8.63 5.67 -29.37
CA THR A 19 8.24 5.28 -28.01
C THR A 19 8.38 3.77 -27.84
N LEU A 20 9.02 3.36 -26.74
CA LEU A 20 9.11 1.98 -26.28
C LEU A 20 8.45 1.86 -24.91
N VAL A 21 7.54 0.91 -24.74
CA VAL A 21 6.87 0.64 -23.47
C VAL A 21 7.37 -0.71 -22.96
N LEU A 22 7.89 -0.73 -21.73
CA LEU A 22 8.25 -1.94 -21.00
C LEU A 22 7.26 -2.12 -19.86
N GLU A 23 6.40 -3.11 -19.97
CA GLU A 23 5.41 -3.44 -18.94
C GLU A 23 5.94 -4.54 -18.02
N HIS A 24 5.64 -4.42 -16.72
CA HIS A 24 5.89 -5.44 -15.71
C HIS A 24 7.32 -6.00 -15.68
N PHE A 25 8.33 -5.15 -15.88
CA PHE A 25 9.73 -5.53 -15.73
C PHE A 25 10.00 -5.90 -14.26
N LYS A 26 10.44 -7.14 -14.02
CA LYS A 26 10.69 -7.67 -12.66
C LYS A 26 12.18 -7.85 -12.42
N THR A 27 12.62 -7.40 -11.25
CA THR A 27 14.01 -7.57 -10.81
C THR A 27 14.09 -7.59 -9.28
N ASN A 28 15.22 -8.04 -8.75
CA ASN A 28 15.50 -8.00 -7.32
C ASN A 28 16.46 -6.86 -7.02
N VAL A 29 16.09 -5.99 -6.07
CA VAL A 29 16.97 -4.92 -5.57
C VAL A 29 17.18 -5.10 -4.07
N PHE A 30 18.27 -4.57 -3.53
CA PHE A 30 18.56 -4.71 -2.11
C PHE A 30 17.70 -3.74 -1.27
N ALA A 31 17.07 -4.23 -0.20
CA ALA A 31 16.39 -3.39 0.79
C ALA A 31 17.32 -3.09 1.98
N LYS A 32 17.52 -1.81 2.31
CA LYS A 32 18.32 -1.37 3.48
C LYS A 32 17.72 -1.86 4.79
N ALA A 33 16.38 -1.79 4.92
CA ALA A 33 15.68 -2.15 6.15
C ALA A 33 15.77 -3.66 6.46
N ASP A 34 15.49 -4.48 5.46
CA ASP A 34 15.43 -5.94 5.62
C ASP A 34 16.78 -6.65 5.42
N LYS A 35 17.80 -5.93 4.91
CA LYS A 35 19.12 -6.46 4.54
C LYS A 35 19.06 -7.67 3.60
N LYS A 36 18.03 -7.74 2.76
CA LYS A 36 17.78 -8.84 1.82
C LYS A 36 17.30 -8.28 0.47
N PRO A 37 17.46 -9.02 -0.63
CA PRO A 37 16.85 -8.66 -1.91
C PRO A 37 15.32 -8.71 -1.80
N VAL A 38 14.65 -7.72 -2.39
CA VAL A 38 13.20 -7.65 -2.54
C VAL A 38 12.84 -7.51 -4.01
N GLU A 39 11.73 -8.11 -4.40
CA GLU A 39 11.23 -8.06 -5.78
C GLU A 39 10.63 -6.68 -6.05
N VAL A 40 11.04 -6.08 -7.16
CA VAL A 40 10.53 -4.82 -7.68
C VAL A 40 9.97 -5.07 -9.07
N THR A 41 8.75 -4.61 -9.27
CA THR A 41 8.09 -4.58 -10.59
C THR A 41 8.01 -3.14 -11.07
N VAL A 42 8.46 -2.87 -12.29
CA VAL A 42 8.47 -1.53 -12.88
C VAL A 42 7.84 -1.58 -14.26
N GLY A 43 6.98 -0.60 -14.56
CA GLY A 43 6.52 -0.29 -15.90
C GLY A 43 7.13 1.05 -16.34
N LEU A 44 7.86 1.06 -17.44
CA LEU A 44 8.55 2.25 -17.95
C LEU A 44 8.18 2.56 -19.40
N VAL A 45 8.09 3.84 -19.72
CA VAL A 45 7.95 4.34 -21.09
C VAL A 45 9.20 5.12 -21.45
N PHE A 46 9.82 4.77 -22.57
CA PHE A 46 11.01 5.41 -23.11
C PHE A 46 10.65 6.15 -24.39
N GLU A 47 11.08 7.40 -24.49
CA GLU A 47 11.00 8.18 -25.72
C GLU A 47 12.42 8.52 -26.17
N GLY A 48 12.71 8.34 -27.46
CA GLY A 48 14.01 8.67 -28.01
C GLY A 48 14.22 8.18 -29.43
N THR A 49 15.42 8.41 -29.94
CA THR A 49 15.79 7.98 -31.30
C THR A 49 16.15 6.49 -31.29
N ASP A 50 15.51 5.71 -32.15
CA ASP A 50 15.73 4.26 -32.32
C ASP A 50 15.60 3.41 -31.04
N VAL A 51 14.90 3.91 -30.01
CA VAL A 51 14.73 3.19 -28.73
C VAL A 51 13.94 1.90 -28.91
N LYS A 52 12.97 1.88 -29.83
CA LYS A 52 12.17 0.69 -30.12
C LYS A 52 12.96 -0.35 -30.89
N LYS A 53 13.79 0.08 -31.85
CA LYS A 53 14.70 -0.83 -32.59
C LYS A 53 15.79 -1.44 -31.70
N ASN A 54 16.18 -0.71 -30.65
CA ASN A 54 17.26 -1.07 -29.74
C ASN A 54 16.77 -1.49 -28.34
N GLU A 55 15.59 -2.10 -28.25
CA GLU A 55 14.97 -2.50 -26.98
C GLU A 55 15.93 -3.29 -26.06
N HIS A 56 16.70 -4.23 -26.62
CA HIS A 56 17.68 -5.01 -25.87
C HIS A 56 18.71 -4.15 -25.11
N LYS A 57 19.14 -3.01 -25.68
CA LYS A 57 20.04 -2.05 -25.01
C LYS A 57 19.33 -1.27 -23.91
N VAL A 58 18.06 -0.94 -24.11
CA VAL A 58 17.22 -0.28 -23.09
C VAL A 58 17.03 -1.21 -21.89
N VAL A 59 16.70 -2.48 -22.15
CA VAL A 59 16.49 -3.51 -21.13
C VAL A 59 17.79 -3.80 -20.37
N ASP A 60 18.93 -3.89 -21.04
CA ASP A 60 20.23 -4.06 -20.39
C ASP A 60 20.58 -2.85 -19.50
N ALA A 61 20.43 -1.64 -20.03
CA ALA A 61 20.65 -0.41 -19.26
C ALA A 61 19.75 -0.37 -18.01
N LEU A 62 18.47 -0.74 -18.17
CA LEU A 62 17.52 -0.79 -17.06
C LEU A 62 17.95 -1.80 -16.00
N ASN A 63 18.28 -3.03 -16.39
CA ASN A 63 18.75 -4.09 -15.49
C ASN A 63 19.93 -3.65 -14.62
N ILE A 64 20.93 -3.03 -15.25
CA ILE A 64 22.15 -2.59 -14.54
C ILE A 64 21.84 -1.42 -13.62
N VAL A 65 21.15 -0.40 -14.15
CA VAL A 65 20.91 0.84 -13.41
C VAL A 65 19.98 0.59 -12.23
N ILE A 66 18.85 -0.11 -12.40
CA ILE A 66 17.92 -0.35 -11.30
C ILE A 66 18.54 -1.18 -10.16
N GLY A 67 19.43 -2.12 -10.49
CA GLY A 67 20.14 -2.94 -9.51
C GLY A 67 21.13 -2.15 -8.64
N SER A 68 21.49 -0.92 -9.05
CA SER A 68 22.34 -0.02 -8.25
C SER A 68 21.58 0.78 -7.19
N TYR A 69 20.24 0.73 -7.20
CA TYR A 69 19.40 1.44 -6.24
C TYR A 69 18.93 0.52 -5.14
N PHE A 70 18.73 1.10 -3.96
CA PHE A 70 18.01 0.40 -2.90
C PHE A 70 16.50 0.56 -3.07
N ALA A 71 15.75 -0.43 -2.59
CA ALA A 71 14.29 -0.43 -2.66
C ALA A 71 13.66 0.85 -2.07
N GLU A 72 14.20 1.33 -0.95
CA GLU A 72 13.75 2.54 -0.27
C GLU A 72 13.98 3.80 -1.10
N ASP A 73 15.05 3.84 -1.90
CA ASP A 73 15.33 5.00 -2.73
C ASP A 73 14.35 5.06 -3.92
N LEU A 74 13.99 3.91 -4.50
CA LEU A 74 13.05 3.79 -5.62
C LEU A 74 11.65 4.32 -5.31
N VAL A 75 11.20 4.25 -4.05
CA VAL A 75 9.87 4.74 -3.67
C VAL A 75 9.82 6.25 -3.43
N THR A 76 10.96 6.94 -3.36
CA THR A 76 11.03 8.39 -3.15
C THR A 76 10.99 9.18 -4.46
N SER A 77 10.47 10.41 -4.43
CA SER A 77 10.52 11.31 -5.61
C SER A 77 11.95 11.55 -6.09
N ARG A 78 12.87 11.86 -5.16
CA ARG A 78 14.28 12.09 -5.47
C ARG A 78 14.94 10.88 -6.12
N GLY A 79 14.70 9.67 -5.60
CA GLY A 79 15.28 8.45 -6.17
C GLY A 79 14.70 8.10 -7.54
N LYS A 80 13.41 8.35 -7.79
CA LYS A 80 12.80 8.17 -9.12
C LYS A 80 13.40 9.10 -10.18
N GLU A 81 13.61 10.37 -9.85
CA GLU A 81 14.24 11.32 -10.76
C GLU A 81 15.73 10.99 -11.01
N LEU A 82 16.43 10.52 -9.96
CA LEU A 82 17.81 10.06 -10.11
C LEU A 82 17.90 8.80 -10.97
N LEU A 83 16.97 7.85 -10.81
CA LEU A 83 16.88 6.64 -11.63
C LEU A 83 16.73 7.01 -13.11
N LYS A 84 15.77 7.87 -13.46
CA LYS A 84 15.53 8.32 -14.84
C LYS A 84 16.78 8.94 -15.47
N SER A 85 17.38 9.91 -14.78
CA SER A 85 18.57 10.62 -15.29
C SER A 85 19.79 9.71 -15.41
N THR A 86 19.98 8.80 -14.45
CA THR A 86 21.07 7.80 -14.49
C THR A 86 20.87 6.83 -15.64
N LEU A 87 19.64 6.38 -15.88
CA LEU A 87 19.31 5.45 -16.96
C LEU A 87 19.59 6.06 -18.34
N ILE A 88 19.16 7.31 -18.55
CA ILE A 88 19.45 8.07 -19.78
C ILE A 88 20.96 8.21 -19.97
N THR A 89 21.68 8.61 -18.91
CA THR A 89 23.13 8.82 -18.97
C THR A 89 23.89 7.51 -19.26
N TYR A 90 23.48 6.42 -18.62
CA TYR A 90 24.10 5.10 -18.79
C TYR A 90 23.86 4.56 -20.19
N ALA A 91 22.63 4.60 -20.71
CA ALA A 91 22.30 4.13 -22.05
C ALA A 91 23.10 4.90 -23.13
N LYS A 92 23.24 6.22 -22.95
CA LYS A 92 24.06 7.04 -23.85
C LYS A 92 25.54 6.67 -23.78
N LYS A 93 26.10 6.52 -22.58
CA LYS A 93 27.53 6.25 -22.38
C LYS A 93 27.93 4.84 -22.84
N THR A 94 27.13 3.84 -22.53
CA THR A 94 27.49 2.42 -22.72
C THR A 94 27.03 1.90 -24.08
N HIS A 95 25.84 2.28 -24.53
CA HIS A 95 25.20 1.71 -25.72
C HIS A 95 25.09 2.69 -26.88
N ASN A 96 25.57 3.92 -26.71
CA ASN A 96 25.40 5.04 -27.64
C ASN A 96 23.93 5.24 -28.05
N LEU A 97 22.99 4.97 -27.12
CA LEU A 97 21.56 5.11 -27.34
C LEU A 97 21.06 6.44 -26.77
N VAL A 98 20.39 7.25 -27.60
CA VAL A 98 19.85 8.54 -27.19
C VAL A 98 18.40 8.38 -26.75
N ILE A 99 18.19 8.43 -25.44
CA ILE A 99 16.88 8.47 -24.79
C ILE A 99 16.62 9.92 -24.40
N ASP A 100 15.51 10.48 -24.87
CA ASP A 100 15.11 11.86 -24.58
C ASP A 100 14.40 11.93 -23.23
N SER A 101 13.46 11.01 -22.99
CA SER A 101 12.63 10.99 -21.78
C SER A 101 12.36 9.57 -21.30
N VAL A 102 12.20 9.42 -19.98
CA VAL A 102 11.77 8.18 -19.33
C VAL A 102 10.64 8.50 -18.37
N TYR A 103 9.52 7.79 -18.50
CA TYR A 103 8.37 7.89 -17.62
C TYR A 103 8.17 6.59 -16.86
N ILE A 104 7.73 6.71 -15.62
CA ILE A 104 7.41 5.57 -14.76
C ILE A 104 5.89 5.43 -14.76
N GLN A 105 5.40 4.36 -15.37
CA GLN A 105 3.98 4.00 -15.42
C GLN A 105 3.57 3.19 -14.18
N GLU A 106 4.43 2.26 -13.76
CA GLU A 106 4.23 1.42 -12.58
C GLU A 106 5.55 1.30 -11.80
N LEU A 107 5.47 1.32 -10.47
CA LEU A 107 6.58 0.94 -9.60
C LEU A 107 6.02 0.32 -8.32
N THR A 108 6.20 -0.98 -8.19
CA THR A 108 5.74 -1.75 -7.04
C THR A 108 6.92 -2.46 -6.39
N VAL A 109 7.09 -2.27 -5.09
CA VAL A 109 8.10 -2.97 -4.28
C VAL A 109 7.37 -3.99 -3.42
N LYS A 110 7.65 -5.28 -3.63
CA LYS A 110 7.03 -6.36 -2.86
C LYS A 110 7.79 -6.53 -1.53
N THR A 111 7.29 -5.90 -0.49
CA THR A 111 7.72 -6.17 0.87
C THR A 111 7.00 -7.42 1.38
N ASN A 112 7.76 -8.41 1.84
CA ASN A 112 7.16 -9.53 2.58
C ASN A 112 6.95 -9.04 4.01
N PRO A 113 5.70 -8.92 4.51
CA PRO A 113 5.47 -8.48 5.87
C PRO A 113 6.19 -9.41 6.84
N THR A 114 6.87 -8.83 7.82
CA THR A 114 7.61 -9.62 8.80
C THR A 114 6.60 -10.36 9.68
N THR A 115 6.88 -11.60 10.11
CA THR A 115 5.98 -12.36 11.01
C THR A 115 5.58 -11.55 12.25
N GLN A 116 6.45 -10.66 12.73
CA GLN A 116 6.13 -9.75 13.82
C GLN A 116 5.08 -8.69 13.46
N GLU A 117 5.14 -8.10 12.26
CA GLU A 117 4.10 -7.17 11.81
C GLU A 117 2.74 -7.87 11.66
N ILE A 118 2.74 -9.13 11.23
CA ILE A 118 1.53 -9.96 11.18
C ILE A 118 1.01 -10.23 12.60
N VAL A 119 1.89 -10.60 13.53
CA VAL A 119 1.52 -10.83 14.95
C VAL A 119 1.00 -9.55 15.60
N ASP A 120 1.63 -8.40 15.33
CA ASP A 120 1.23 -7.11 15.89
C ASP A 120 -0.08 -6.60 15.28
N ALA A 121 -0.31 -6.83 13.98
CA ALA A 121 -1.59 -6.57 13.34
C ALA A 121 -2.71 -7.43 13.94
N ILE A 122 -2.46 -8.74 14.13
CA ILE A 122 -3.42 -9.66 14.76
C ILE A 122 -3.70 -9.25 16.22
N LYS A 123 -2.68 -8.87 17.00
CA LYS A 123 -2.86 -8.39 18.37
C LYS A 123 -3.67 -7.10 18.39
N LYS A 124 -3.39 -6.16 17.49
CA LYS A 124 -4.13 -4.90 17.38
C LYS A 124 -5.60 -5.15 17.05
N GLU A 125 -5.90 -6.00 16.07
CA GLU A 125 -7.29 -6.39 15.73
C GLU A 125 -7.99 -7.15 16.88
N GLY A 126 -7.28 -8.05 17.57
CA GLY A 126 -7.80 -8.75 18.74
C GLY A 126 -8.14 -7.83 19.91
N VAL A 127 -7.36 -6.77 20.13
CA VAL A 127 -7.63 -5.74 21.15
C VAL A 127 -8.84 -4.89 20.77
N PHE A 128 -9.04 -4.58 19.48
CA PHE A 128 -10.23 -3.85 19.01
C PHE A 128 -11.53 -4.65 19.19
N GLN A 129 -11.50 -5.97 19.04
CA GLN A 129 -12.68 -6.82 19.30
C GLN A 129 -13.06 -6.88 20.79
N GLN A 130 -12.08 -6.88 21.70
CA GLN A 130 -12.35 -6.84 23.14
C GLN A 130 -12.90 -5.49 23.61
N GLN A 131 -12.44 -4.36 23.05
CA GLN A 131 -12.96 -3.04 23.40
C GLN A 131 -14.36 -2.76 22.84
N GLN A 132 -14.75 -3.35 21.70
CA GLN A 132 -16.11 -3.22 21.19
C GLN A 132 -17.13 -4.04 22.00
N GLN A 133 -16.74 -5.16 22.61
CA GLN A 133 -17.64 -5.93 23.50
C GLN A 133 -17.77 -5.34 24.92
N GLN A 134 -16.81 -4.53 25.39
CA GLN A 134 -16.89 -3.90 26.72
C GLN A 134 -17.61 -2.53 26.74
N ASN A 135 -17.80 -1.87 25.59
CA ASN A 135 -18.44 -0.54 25.54
C ASN A 135 -19.93 -0.53 25.14
N SER A 136 -20.56 -1.69 24.96
CA SER A 136 -22.02 -1.81 24.77
C SER A 136 -22.71 -2.35 26.02
N ALA A 137 -22.51 -1.69 27.17
CA ALA A 137 -23.36 -1.88 28.35
C ALA A 137 -24.29 -0.66 28.50
N PRO A 138 -25.60 -0.77 28.29
CA PRO A 138 -26.52 0.34 28.56
C PRO A 138 -26.60 0.58 30.07
N LYS A 139 -26.21 1.78 30.52
CA LYS A 139 -26.51 2.26 31.86
C LYS A 139 -28.03 2.47 32.00
N GLN A 140 -28.72 1.55 32.65
CA GLN A 140 -30.10 1.78 33.11
C GLN A 140 -30.08 2.70 34.33
N GLN A 141 -30.57 3.93 34.17
CA GLN A 141 -30.99 4.79 35.26
C GLN A 141 -32.35 4.29 35.77
N TYR A 142 -32.40 3.73 36.97
CA TYR A 142 -33.67 3.56 37.69
C TYR A 142 -34.01 4.86 38.43
N GLN A 143 -34.99 5.58 37.89
CA GLN A 143 -35.70 6.66 38.57
C GLN A 143 -37.01 6.07 39.12
N SER A 144 -37.20 6.23 40.43
CA SER A 144 -38.32 5.73 41.22
C SER A 144 -39.67 6.39 40.88
N GLN A 145 -40.70 5.59 40.62
CA GLN A 145 -42.12 5.98 40.71
C GLN A 145 -43.00 4.79 41.20
N PRO A 146 -44.16 5.05 41.82
CA PRO A 146 -44.73 4.22 42.89
C PRO A 146 -45.49 2.98 42.37
N GLN A 147 -45.35 1.86 43.11
CA GLN A 147 -46.08 0.62 42.89
C GLN A 147 -47.55 0.74 43.30
N LEU A 148 -48.47 0.67 42.32
CA LEU A 148 -49.87 0.32 42.57
C LEU A 148 -49.98 -1.20 42.76
N ASN A 149 -49.97 -1.62 44.02
CA ASN A 149 -50.14 -3.01 44.44
C ASN A 149 -51.62 -3.39 44.29
N LEU A 150 -51.96 -4.26 43.33
CA LEU A 150 -53.32 -4.71 43.03
C LEU A 150 -53.68 -6.08 43.65
N ALA A 151 -52.96 -6.52 44.69
CA ALA A 151 -53.30 -7.73 45.43
C ALA A 151 -54.09 -7.38 46.70
N PRO A 152 -55.26 -8.02 46.97
CA PRO A 152 -55.96 -7.82 48.23
C PRO A 152 -55.16 -8.41 49.40
N PRO A 153 -55.13 -7.75 50.58
CA PRO A 153 -54.37 -8.21 51.73
C PRO A 153 -54.99 -9.47 52.34
N LEU A 154 -54.16 -10.49 52.59
CA LEU A 154 -54.54 -11.69 53.34
C LEU A 154 -54.87 -11.34 54.80
N PRO A 155 -55.89 -11.99 55.41
CA PRO A 155 -56.31 -11.68 56.78
C PRO A 155 -55.22 -12.05 57.80
N LYS A 156 -54.95 -11.11 58.71
CA LYS A 156 -54.03 -11.29 59.85
C LYS A 156 -54.63 -12.30 60.83
N ARG A 157 -53.96 -13.43 61.03
CA ARG A 157 -54.27 -14.36 62.12
C ARG A 157 -53.86 -13.69 63.44
N SER A 158 -54.85 -13.33 64.26
CA SER A 158 -54.65 -12.79 65.60
C SER A 158 -54.03 -13.85 66.51
N LEU A 159 -52.91 -13.49 67.14
CA LEU A 159 -52.33 -14.23 68.25
C LEU A 159 -53.17 -13.91 69.49
N ILE A 160 -54.08 -14.82 69.84
CA ILE A 160 -54.73 -14.81 71.16
C ILE A 160 -53.86 -15.66 72.09
N PRO A 161 -53.45 -15.14 73.27
CA PRO A 161 -52.79 -15.95 74.28
C PRO A 161 -53.86 -16.73 75.07
N GLU A 162 -53.87 -18.06 74.99
CA GLU A 162 -54.58 -18.88 75.96
C GLU A 162 -53.61 -19.34 77.04
N GLU A 163 -53.76 -18.74 78.22
CA GLU A 163 -53.14 -19.17 79.45
C GLU A 163 -54.14 -20.03 80.24
N LYS A 164 -53.60 -21.05 80.91
CA LYS A 164 -54.21 -21.92 81.95
C LYS A 164 -55.02 -23.11 81.43
N ALA A 165 -55.01 -24.28 82.04
CA ALA A 165 -54.20 -24.95 83.05
C ALA A 165 -54.85 -26.34 83.23
N VAL A 166 -54.04 -27.39 83.34
CA VAL A 166 -54.22 -28.55 84.26
C VAL A 166 -55.43 -29.50 84.08
N ASN A 167 -55.08 -30.79 83.95
CA ASN A 167 -55.69 -32.07 84.40
C ASN A 167 -57.23 -32.17 84.53
N PHE A 168 -57.93 -33.22 84.10
CA PHE A 168 -57.66 -34.67 83.95
C PHE A 168 -58.44 -35.20 82.74
#